data_AF-A0A381XLI1-F1
#
_entry.id   AF-A0A381XLI1-F1
#
_cell.length_a   1.000
_cell.length_b   1.000
_cell.length_c   1.000
_cell.angle_alpha   90.00
_cell.angle_beta   90.00
_cell.angle_gamma   90.00
#
_symmetry.space_group_name_H-M   'P 1'
#
loop_
_entity.id
_entity.type
_entity.pdbx_description
1 polymer ?
#
loop_
_entity_poly.entity_id
_entity_poly.type
_entity_poly.pdbx_seq_one_letter_code
_entity_poly.pdbx_strand_id
1 'polypeptide(L)'
;MDALISVAKRKGGRNSDTFVLVSHSVDPEKNPLTKEQKVFYLKKMFPKQMKYYDVELNKKKLFLRLIAIILNKYYERLIMVVGSDRVREFQTELDKFNGATGDDAPLKGASYNFKEIEVVSAGERDPDAEGVSGMSASKMRAAAVDGDLKSFKGGVPRGFGAKNTKNMMNDVRKGMGLKAIQSEESLLTFKEYLKEVNSKYIVSKNPSDKKWYAMGHVGSN
;
A
#
# COMPACT_ATOMS: atom_id res chain seq x y z
N MET A 1 2.33 3.75 -1.78
CA MET A 1 2.07 3.22 -3.14
C MET A 1 2.82 3.98 -4.21
N ASP A 2 3.02 5.29 -4.07
CA ASP A 2 3.87 6.07 -4.99
C ASP A 2 5.29 5.53 -5.13
N ALA A 3 5.94 5.19 -4.02
CA ALA A 3 7.27 4.58 -4.05
C ALA A 3 7.30 3.27 -4.85
N LEU A 4 6.32 2.38 -4.64
CA LEU A 4 6.18 1.11 -5.37
C LEU A 4 6.07 1.35 -6.89
N ILE A 5 5.14 2.20 -7.32
CA ILE A 5 4.93 2.51 -8.74
C ILE A 5 6.13 3.24 -9.34
N SER A 6 6.76 4.14 -8.58
CA SER A 6 7.94 4.87 -9.03
C SER A 6 9.12 3.92 -9.26
N VAL A 7 9.38 3.00 -8.32
CA VAL A 7 10.41 1.96 -8.48
C VAL A 7 10.09 1.07 -9.67
N ALA A 8 8.83 0.59 -9.80
CA ALA A 8 8.39 -0.24 -10.91
C ALA A 8 8.68 0.43 -12.27
N LYS A 9 8.31 1.70 -12.43
CA LYS A 9 8.55 2.46 -13.66
C LYS A 9 10.02 2.73 -13.94
N ARG A 10 10.81 3.07 -12.90
CA ARG A 10 12.25 3.29 -13.07
C ARG A 10 12.97 2.03 -13.52
N LYS A 11 12.62 0.88 -12.94
CA LYS A 11 13.23 -0.43 -13.26
C LYS A 11 12.71 -1.02 -14.57
N GLY A 12 11.42 -0.85 -14.86
CA GLY A 12 10.77 -1.35 -16.06
C GLY A 12 11.11 -0.58 -17.34
N GLY A 13 11.44 0.71 -17.23
CA GLY A 13 11.75 1.55 -18.38
C GLY A 13 10.51 1.96 -19.18
N ARG A 14 10.73 2.47 -20.40
CA ARG A 14 9.66 3.05 -21.23
C ARG A 14 8.65 2.04 -21.77
N ASN A 15 9.04 0.76 -21.89
CA ASN A 15 8.23 -0.29 -22.50
C ASN A 15 7.68 -1.30 -21.47
N SER A 16 7.52 -0.90 -20.21
CA SER A 16 6.97 -1.77 -19.18
C SER A 16 5.49 -1.50 -18.92
N ASP A 17 4.69 -2.56 -18.96
CA ASP A 17 3.35 -2.54 -18.39
C ASP A 17 3.42 -2.67 -16.87
N THR A 18 2.62 -1.86 -16.16
CA THR A 18 2.61 -1.83 -14.69
C THR A 18 1.26 -2.29 -14.18
N PHE A 19 1.28 -3.29 -13.30
CA PHE A 19 0.08 -3.86 -12.68
C PHE A 19 0.14 -3.70 -11.15
N VAL A 20 -1.00 -3.40 -10.56
CA VAL A 20 -1.22 -3.43 -9.10
C VAL A 20 -2.03 -4.69 -8.78
N LEU A 21 -1.39 -5.60 -8.06
CA LEU A 21 -2.01 -6.83 -7.57
C LEU A 21 -2.17 -6.75 -6.05
N VAL A 22 -3.36 -7.11 -5.56
CA VAL A 22 -3.74 -7.06 -4.15
C VAL A 22 -3.82 -8.47 -3.60
N SER A 23 -3.17 -8.73 -2.47
CA SER A 23 -3.19 -10.04 -1.83
C SER A 23 -4.60 -10.47 -1.39
N HIS A 24 -4.94 -11.72 -1.69
CA HIS A 24 -6.18 -12.39 -1.27
C HIS A 24 -6.10 -13.03 0.12
N SER A 25 -4.92 -13.09 0.73
CA SER A 25 -4.77 -13.70 2.06
C SER A 25 -5.52 -12.90 3.11
N VAL A 26 -6.27 -13.57 3.98
CA VAL A 26 -6.99 -12.98 5.09
C VAL A 26 -6.72 -13.81 6.32
N ASP A 27 -6.17 -13.19 7.35
CA ASP A 27 -5.91 -13.80 8.65
C ASP A 27 -5.86 -12.72 9.73
N PRO A 28 -6.24 -13.03 10.99
CA PRO A 28 -6.34 -12.00 12.04
C PRO A 28 -5.01 -11.33 12.41
N GLU A 29 -3.87 -11.95 12.17
CA GLU A 29 -2.58 -11.48 12.71
C GLU A 29 -1.81 -10.61 11.70
N LYS A 30 -1.74 -11.06 10.45
CA LYS A 30 -0.92 -10.48 9.37
C LYS A 30 -1.80 -9.77 8.34
N ASN A 31 -2.98 -10.31 8.03
CA ASN A 31 -3.86 -9.81 6.95
C ASN A 31 -5.32 -9.60 7.40
N PRO A 32 -5.60 -8.70 8.35
CA PRO A 32 -6.94 -8.60 8.96
C PRO A 32 -8.01 -8.01 8.03
N LEU A 33 -7.62 -7.41 6.91
CA LEU A 33 -8.58 -6.86 5.94
C LEU A 33 -8.91 -7.89 4.85
N THR A 34 -10.18 -7.95 4.45
CA THR A 34 -10.56 -8.68 3.24
C THR A 34 -9.96 -8.03 2.00
N LYS A 35 -9.92 -8.77 0.88
CA LYS A 35 -9.49 -8.23 -0.40
C LYS A 35 -10.29 -6.98 -0.79
N GLU A 36 -11.60 -7.01 -0.62
CA GLU A 36 -12.51 -5.91 -0.96
C GLU A 36 -12.19 -4.67 -0.13
N GLN A 37 -11.95 -4.85 1.18
CA GLN A 37 -11.53 -3.77 2.06
C GLN A 37 -10.16 -3.21 1.65
N LYS A 38 -9.18 -4.06 1.33
CA LYS A 38 -7.87 -3.61 0.82
C LYS A 38 -8.03 -2.76 -0.44
N VAL A 39 -8.80 -3.24 -1.43
CA VAL A 39 -9.05 -2.52 -2.68
C VAL A 39 -9.78 -1.20 -2.41
N PHE A 40 -10.79 -1.20 -1.54
CA PHE A 40 -11.52 0.00 -1.16
C PHE A 40 -10.59 1.07 -0.58
N TYR A 41 -9.77 0.71 0.40
CA TYR A 41 -8.84 1.65 1.04
C TYR A 41 -7.72 2.09 0.11
N LEU A 42 -7.19 1.21 -0.74
CA LEU A 42 -6.21 1.58 -1.76
C LEU A 42 -6.79 2.59 -2.77
N LYS A 43 -8.03 2.42 -3.24
CA LYS A 43 -8.71 3.40 -4.12
C LYS A 43 -8.88 4.76 -3.47
N LYS A 44 -9.17 4.79 -2.16
CA LYS A 44 -9.31 6.04 -1.41
C LYS A 44 -7.97 6.73 -1.13
N MET A 45 -6.93 5.98 -0.81
CA MET A 45 -5.59 6.52 -0.52
C MET A 45 -4.81 6.91 -1.78
N PHE A 46 -4.95 6.12 -2.85
CA PHE A 46 -4.08 6.16 -4.02
C PHE A 46 -4.89 6.11 -5.34
N PRO A 47 -5.86 7.02 -5.56
CA PRO A 47 -6.76 6.95 -6.71
C PRO A 47 -6.03 7.00 -8.06
N LYS A 48 -4.94 7.78 -8.16
CA LYS A 48 -4.14 7.90 -9.39
C LYS A 48 -3.38 6.62 -9.72
N GLN A 49 -2.92 5.89 -8.71
CA GLN A 49 -2.13 4.67 -8.83
C GLN A 49 -3.03 3.47 -9.10
N MET A 50 -4.27 3.50 -8.59
CA MET A 50 -5.27 2.45 -8.84
C MET A 50 -5.74 2.37 -10.29
N LYS A 51 -5.31 3.27 -11.19
CA LYS A 51 -5.45 3.06 -12.64
C LYS A 51 -4.67 1.85 -13.17
N TYR A 52 -3.65 1.41 -12.43
CA TYR A 52 -2.85 0.21 -12.73
C TYR A 52 -3.44 -1.06 -12.12
N TYR A 53 -4.59 -0.96 -11.42
CA TYR A 53 -5.26 -2.12 -10.86
C TYR A 53 -5.98 -2.89 -11.96
N ASP A 54 -5.52 -4.10 -12.25
CA ASP A 54 -6.14 -4.97 -13.24
C ASP A 54 -7.25 -5.80 -12.61
N VAL A 55 -8.49 -5.61 -13.06
CA VAL A 55 -9.65 -6.29 -12.47
C VAL A 55 -9.61 -7.80 -12.70
N GLU A 56 -9.19 -8.26 -13.88
CA GLU A 56 -9.23 -9.67 -14.26
C GLU A 56 -8.14 -10.49 -13.59
N LEU A 57 -6.93 -9.94 -13.51
CA LEU A 57 -5.84 -10.53 -12.73
C LEU A 57 -6.22 -10.58 -11.25
N ASN A 58 -6.74 -9.49 -10.69
CA ASN A 58 -7.15 -9.49 -9.30
C ASN A 58 -8.40 -10.34 -9.02
N LYS A 59 -9.23 -10.73 -9.99
CA LYS A 59 -10.36 -11.67 -9.74
C LYS A 59 -9.87 -13.06 -9.34
N LYS A 60 -8.76 -13.50 -9.93
CA LYS A 60 -8.20 -14.83 -9.70
C LYS A 60 -7.55 -14.86 -8.31
N LYS A 61 -7.70 -15.95 -7.55
CA LYS A 61 -6.94 -16.16 -6.31
C LYS A 61 -5.48 -16.48 -6.68
N LEU A 62 -4.76 -15.43 -7.08
CA LEU A 62 -3.41 -15.53 -7.59
C LEU A 62 -2.44 -15.64 -6.41
N PHE A 63 -1.78 -16.79 -6.32
CA PHE A 63 -0.52 -16.90 -5.58
C PHE A 63 0.64 -16.65 -6.56
N LEU A 64 1.81 -16.32 -6.02
CA LEU A 64 2.97 -15.80 -6.74
C LEU A 64 3.27 -16.53 -8.07
N ARG A 65 3.22 -17.87 -8.06
CA ARG A 65 3.52 -18.70 -9.23
C ARG A 65 2.47 -18.62 -10.34
N LEU A 66 1.18 -18.50 -9.99
CA LEU A 66 0.12 -18.37 -10.99
C LEU A 66 0.21 -17.01 -11.71
N ILE A 67 0.64 -15.96 -11.01
CA ILE A 67 0.94 -14.65 -11.61
C ILE A 67 2.07 -14.82 -12.63
N ALA A 68 3.16 -15.46 -12.23
CA ALA A 68 4.31 -15.71 -13.09
C ALA A 68 3.91 -16.48 -14.37
N ILE A 69 3.13 -17.56 -14.25
CA ILE A 69 2.61 -18.34 -15.40
C ILE A 69 1.78 -17.48 -16.35
N ILE A 70 0.89 -16.64 -15.82
CA ILE A 70 0.03 -15.79 -16.65
C ILE A 70 0.87 -14.73 -17.38
N LEU A 71 1.76 -14.05 -16.66
CA LEU A 71 2.57 -12.96 -17.22
C LEU A 71 3.62 -13.46 -18.22
N ASN A 72 4.18 -14.65 -18.04
CA ASN A 72 5.19 -15.19 -18.95
C ASN A 72 4.67 -15.45 -20.37
N LYS A 73 3.35 -15.57 -20.55
CA LYS A 73 2.73 -15.65 -21.89
C LYS A 73 2.87 -14.36 -22.71
N TYR A 74 3.14 -13.24 -22.05
CA TYR A 74 3.12 -11.90 -22.65
C TYR A 74 4.43 -11.14 -22.46
N TYR A 75 5.21 -11.48 -21.42
CA TYR A 75 6.41 -10.76 -21.03
C TYR A 75 7.62 -11.68 -20.86
N GLU A 76 8.77 -11.21 -21.33
CA GLU A 76 10.05 -11.91 -21.18
C GLU A 76 10.77 -11.57 -19.86
N ARG A 77 10.42 -10.45 -19.22
CA ARG A 77 11.03 -9.94 -17.99
C ARG A 77 9.96 -9.67 -16.94
N LEU A 78 10.18 -10.15 -15.71
CA LEU A 78 9.31 -9.92 -14.57
C LEU A 78 10.01 -9.05 -13.53
N ILE A 79 9.44 -7.89 -13.23
CA ILE A 79 9.88 -7.03 -12.12
C ILE A 79 8.78 -6.98 -11.07
N MET A 80 9.06 -7.46 -9.87
CA MET A 80 8.12 -7.46 -8.77
C MET A 80 8.58 -6.51 -7.68
N VAL A 81 7.76 -5.49 -7.38
CA VAL A 81 8.04 -4.55 -6.30
C VAL A 81 7.25 -4.94 -5.05
N VAL A 82 7.94 -5.28 -3.98
CA VAL A 82 7.34 -5.72 -2.71
C VAL A 82 7.89 -4.95 -1.50
N GLY A 83 7.34 -5.24 -0.31
CA GLY A 83 7.93 -4.82 0.96
C GLY A 83 9.32 -5.45 1.18
N SER A 84 10.21 -4.76 1.90
CA SER A 84 11.59 -5.21 2.13
C SER A 84 11.68 -6.61 2.77
N ASP A 85 10.73 -6.94 3.64
CA ASP A 85 10.63 -8.23 4.35
C ASP A 85 10.37 -9.43 3.43
N ARG A 86 9.75 -9.21 2.26
CA ARG A 86 9.35 -10.27 1.32
C ARG A 86 10.30 -10.46 0.14
N VAL A 87 11.27 -9.56 -0.06
CA VAL A 87 12.13 -9.55 -1.26
C VAL A 87 12.85 -10.88 -1.44
N ARG A 88 13.58 -11.34 -0.42
CA ARG A 88 14.38 -12.56 -0.50
C ARG A 88 13.53 -13.81 -0.68
N GLU A 89 12.42 -13.90 0.06
CA GLU A 89 11.48 -15.02 -0.03
C GLU A 89 10.92 -15.14 -1.45
N PHE A 90 10.43 -14.03 -2.01
CA PHE A 90 9.78 -14.04 -3.32
C PHE A 90 10.79 -14.22 -4.45
N GLN A 91 11.98 -13.62 -4.38
CA GLN A 91 13.04 -13.86 -5.35
C GLN A 91 13.39 -15.35 -5.40
N THR A 92 13.65 -15.94 -4.23
CA THR A 92 14.02 -17.37 -4.13
C THR A 92 12.92 -18.27 -4.68
N GLU A 93 11.66 -18.00 -4.35
CA GLU A 93 10.54 -18.78 -4.85
C GLU A 93 10.39 -18.66 -6.37
N LEU A 94 10.48 -17.46 -6.93
CA LEU A 94 10.33 -17.25 -8.36
C LEU A 94 11.49 -17.88 -9.16
N ASP A 95 12.74 -17.70 -8.70
CA ASP A 95 13.90 -18.27 -9.38
C ASP A 95 13.90 -19.79 -9.34
N LYS A 96 13.50 -20.38 -8.20
CA LYS A 96 13.42 -21.84 -8.03
C LYS A 96 12.55 -22.51 -9.09
N PHE A 97 11.45 -21.87 -9.49
CA PHE A 97 10.48 -22.45 -10.41
C PHE A 97 10.62 -21.93 -11.85
N ASN A 98 11.53 -20.99 -12.11
CA ASN A 98 11.75 -20.45 -13.45
C ASN A 98 12.42 -21.51 -14.34
N GLY A 99 11.77 -21.88 -15.44
CA GLY A 99 12.22 -22.95 -16.33
C GLY A 99 11.96 -24.37 -15.80
N ALA A 100 11.39 -24.53 -14.60
CA ALA A 100 11.08 -25.84 -14.04
C ALA A 100 9.94 -26.55 -14.80
N THR A 101 10.06 -27.86 -14.97
CA THR A 101 9.10 -28.71 -15.71
C THR A 101 8.81 -30.01 -14.96
N GLY A 102 7.82 -30.78 -15.41
CA GLY A 102 7.46 -32.06 -14.78
C GLY A 102 6.95 -31.89 -13.35
N ASP A 103 7.47 -32.69 -12.43
CA ASP A 103 7.09 -32.68 -11.02
C ASP A 103 7.62 -31.44 -10.27
N ASP A 104 8.66 -30.79 -10.79
CA ASP A 104 9.24 -29.57 -10.23
C ASP A 104 8.53 -28.30 -10.73
N ALA A 105 7.53 -28.43 -11.62
CA ALA A 105 6.81 -27.29 -12.15
C ALA A 105 6.06 -26.51 -11.04
N PRO A 106 5.94 -25.18 -11.17
CA PRO A 106 5.22 -24.35 -10.19
C PRO A 106 3.76 -24.77 -9.99
N LEU A 107 3.16 -25.33 -11.04
CA LEU A 107 1.84 -25.95 -11.07
C LEU A 107 1.88 -27.14 -12.04
N LYS A 108 1.18 -28.22 -11.74
CA LYS A 108 1.12 -29.40 -12.61
C LYS A 108 0.61 -29.01 -14.00
N GLY A 109 1.42 -29.27 -15.03
CA GLY A 109 1.10 -28.92 -16.42
C GLY A 109 1.24 -27.44 -16.79
N ALA A 110 1.82 -26.61 -15.92
CA ALA A 110 2.05 -25.20 -16.21
C ALA A 110 3.41 -24.73 -15.67
N SER A 111 4.20 -24.10 -16.55
CA SER A 111 5.51 -23.54 -16.24
C SER A 111 5.59 -22.08 -16.67
N TYR A 112 6.66 -21.41 -16.24
CA TYR A 112 7.08 -20.12 -16.78
C TYR A 112 8.60 -20.14 -16.98
N ASN A 113 9.08 -19.37 -17.94
CA ASN A 113 10.50 -19.18 -18.20
C ASN A 113 10.76 -17.73 -18.62
N PHE A 114 10.98 -16.84 -17.65
CA PHE A 114 11.39 -15.47 -17.90
C PHE A 114 12.89 -15.42 -18.20
N LYS A 115 13.29 -14.53 -19.11
CA LYS A 115 14.71 -14.20 -19.35
C LYS A 115 15.33 -13.54 -18.12
N GLU A 116 14.53 -12.78 -17.37
CA GLU A 116 14.98 -12.11 -16.15
C GLU A 116 13.82 -11.96 -15.15
N ILE A 117 14.12 -12.23 -13.89
CA ILE A 117 13.23 -12.02 -12.75
C ILE A 117 13.96 -11.13 -11.74
N GLU A 118 13.35 -9.99 -11.42
CA GLU A 118 13.88 -9.04 -10.44
C GLU A 118 12.82 -8.71 -9.39
N VAL A 119 13.05 -9.11 -8.14
CA VAL A 119 12.24 -8.70 -6.99
C VAL A 119 12.95 -7.57 -6.26
N VAL A 120 12.32 -6.39 -6.26
CA VAL A 120 12.88 -5.18 -5.67
C VAL A 120 12.04 -4.73 -4.49
N SER A 121 12.71 -4.24 -3.45
CA SER A 121 12.02 -3.48 -2.41
C SER A 121 11.57 -2.14 -2.98
N ALA A 122 10.40 -1.66 -2.57
CA ALA A 122 10.03 -0.26 -2.75
C ALA A 122 10.91 0.71 -1.94
N GLY A 123 11.81 0.18 -1.10
CA GLY A 123 12.75 0.89 -0.23
C GLY A 123 12.20 1.15 1.18
N GLU A 124 13.10 1.15 2.16
CA GLU A 124 13.03 2.15 3.24
C GLU A 124 13.34 3.51 2.60
N ARG A 125 12.66 4.57 3.04
CA ARG A 125 12.71 5.87 2.36
C ARG A 125 14.12 6.44 2.27
N ASP A 126 14.28 7.29 1.26
CA ASP A 126 15.34 8.30 1.17
C ASP A 126 15.45 9.05 2.52
N PRO A 127 16.61 9.01 3.22
CA PRO A 127 16.79 9.65 4.52
C PRO A 127 16.58 11.16 4.53
N ASP A 128 16.60 11.80 3.35
CA ASP A 128 16.42 13.25 3.18
C ASP A 128 14.94 13.68 3.00
N ALA A 129 14.00 12.73 2.98
CA ALA A 129 12.57 13.04 2.86
C ALA A 129 11.93 13.30 4.24
N GLU A 130 11.90 14.56 4.67
CA GLU A 130 11.16 14.98 5.86
C GLU A 130 9.66 14.66 5.74
N GLY A 131 9.20 13.72 6.54
CA GLY A 131 7.78 13.50 6.82
C GLY A 131 7.30 12.08 6.54
N VAL A 132 6.90 11.40 7.63
CA VAL A 132 6.24 10.07 7.70
C VAL A 132 7.20 8.87 7.88
N SER A 133 8.47 9.08 8.26
CA SER A 133 9.38 7.95 8.55
C SER A 133 8.73 6.95 9.53
N GLY A 134 8.79 5.66 9.20
CA GLY A 134 8.63 4.61 10.20
C GLY A 134 7.27 3.91 10.35
N MET A 135 6.24 4.15 9.54
CA MET A 135 4.99 3.35 9.63
C MET A 135 4.98 2.14 8.70
N SER A 136 5.00 0.93 9.28
CA SER A 136 4.80 -0.34 8.56
C SER A 136 3.39 -0.88 8.77
N ALA A 137 2.97 -1.85 7.94
CA ALA A 137 1.69 -2.54 8.14
C ALA A 137 1.59 -3.18 9.54
N SER A 138 2.69 -3.72 10.06
CA SER A 138 2.75 -4.28 11.41
C SER A 138 2.55 -3.23 12.49
N LYS A 139 3.17 -2.04 12.35
CA LYS A 139 2.94 -0.92 13.30
C LYS A 139 1.51 -0.37 13.23
N MET A 140 0.91 -0.36 12.04
CA MET A 140 -0.51 0.00 11.88
C MET A 140 -1.43 -1.00 12.59
N ARG A 141 -1.13 -2.30 12.54
CA ARG A 141 -1.88 -3.31 13.30
C ARG A 141 -1.70 -3.13 14.80
N ALA A 142 -0.49 -2.86 15.29
CA ALA A 142 -0.24 -2.57 16.70
C ALA A 142 -1.03 -1.34 17.18
N ALA A 143 -0.96 -0.22 16.46
CA ALA A 143 -1.77 0.97 16.77
C ALA A 143 -3.27 0.65 16.75
N ALA A 144 -3.73 -0.21 15.84
CA ALA A 144 -5.11 -0.67 15.80
C ALA A 144 -5.49 -1.49 17.05
N VAL A 145 -4.62 -2.37 17.54
CA VAL A 145 -4.81 -3.13 18.80
C VAL A 145 -4.95 -2.16 19.98
N ASP A 146 -4.02 -1.22 20.09
CA ASP A 146 -3.91 -0.28 21.21
C ASP A 146 -4.99 0.80 21.20
N GLY A 147 -5.74 0.95 20.11
CA GLY A 147 -6.70 2.05 19.97
C GLY A 147 -6.04 3.40 19.71
N ASP A 148 -4.75 3.43 19.36
CA ASP A 148 -3.99 4.65 19.08
C ASP A 148 -4.27 5.18 17.66
N LEU A 149 -5.35 5.97 17.54
CA LEU A 149 -5.73 6.62 16.29
C LEU A 149 -4.68 7.63 15.80
N LYS A 150 -3.92 8.25 16.71
CA LYS A 150 -2.90 9.25 16.36
C LYS A 150 -1.74 8.57 15.64
N SER A 151 -1.22 7.48 16.18
CA SER A 151 -0.23 6.65 15.51
C SER A 151 -0.81 6.05 14.25
N PHE A 152 -2.00 5.46 14.26
CA PHE A 152 -2.60 4.89 13.05
C PHE A 152 -2.72 5.91 11.91
N LYS A 153 -3.08 7.16 12.23
CA LYS A 153 -3.19 8.24 11.23
C LYS A 153 -1.85 8.59 10.57
N GLY A 154 -0.72 8.43 11.25
CA GLY A 154 0.58 8.66 10.64
C GLY A 154 0.88 7.73 9.45
N GLY A 155 0.15 6.62 9.32
CA GLY A 155 0.41 5.61 8.29
C GLY A 155 -0.44 5.75 7.05
N VAL A 156 -1.38 6.70 7.05
CA VAL A 156 -2.25 6.98 5.92
C VAL A 156 -1.92 8.35 5.33
N PRO A 157 -2.14 8.57 4.02
CA PRO A 157 -1.90 9.87 3.40
C PRO A 157 -2.75 10.98 4.01
N ARG A 158 -2.24 12.22 4.03
CA ARG A 158 -2.96 13.40 4.58
C ARG A 158 -4.37 13.58 3.99
N GLY A 159 -4.54 13.27 2.70
CA GLY A 159 -5.82 13.37 1.99
C GLY A 159 -6.80 12.22 2.24
N PHE A 160 -6.43 11.19 3.00
CA PHE A 160 -7.31 10.05 3.26
C PHE A 160 -8.52 10.44 4.12
N GLY A 161 -8.38 11.45 4.97
CA GLY A 161 -9.45 11.98 5.79
C GLY A 161 -9.71 11.15 7.06
N ALA A 162 -10.19 11.82 8.09
CA ALA A 162 -10.30 11.23 9.42
C ALA A 162 -11.36 10.13 9.53
N LYS A 163 -12.53 10.33 8.90
CA LYS A 163 -13.59 9.32 8.86
C LYS A 163 -13.08 8.01 8.25
N ASN A 164 -12.36 8.09 7.13
CA ASN A 164 -11.78 6.91 6.49
C ASN A 164 -10.67 6.29 7.34
N THR A 165 -9.83 7.11 7.99
CA THR A 165 -8.79 6.63 8.92
C THR A 165 -9.40 5.79 10.04
N LYS A 166 -10.45 6.31 10.69
CA LYS A 166 -11.17 5.61 11.75
C LYS A 166 -11.86 4.34 11.24
N ASN A 167 -12.54 4.42 10.10
CA ASN A 167 -13.20 3.25 9.50
C ASN A 167 -12.19 2.15 9.19
N MET A 168 -11.04 2.51 8.62
CA MET A 168 -9.95 1.57 8.33
C MET A 168 -9.39 0.93 9.59
N MET A 169 -9.15 1.71 10.64
CA MET A 169 -8.70 1.18 11.93
C MET A 169 -9.72 0.21 12.54
N ASN A 170 -11.01 0.56 12.49
CA ASN A 170 -12.09 -0.32 12.99
C ASN A 170 -12.24 -1.59 12.16
N ASP A 171 -12.07 -1.52 10.84
CA ASP A 171 -12.05 -2.70 9.98
C ASP A 171 -10.86 -3.61 10.27
N VAL A 172 -9.67 -3.03 10.52
CA VAL A 172 -8.50 -3.78 10.98
C VAL A 172 -8.82 -4.45 12.32
N ARG A 173 -9.30 -3.70 13.31
CA ARG A 173 -9.68 -4.24 14.64
C ARG A 173 -10.68 -5.39 14.51
N LYS A 174 -11.74 -5.21 13.71
CA LYS A 174 -12.74 -6.25 13.45
C LYS A 174 -12.11 -7.51 12.84
N GLY A 175 -11.22 -7.35 11.87
CA GLY A 175 -10.46 -8.44 11.27
C GLY A 175 -9.55 -9.19 12.25
N MET A 176 -9.07 -8.47 13.28
CA MET A 176 -8.29 -9.03 14.40
C MET A 176 -9.15 -9.62 15.52
N GLY A 177 -10.49 -9.62 15.39
CA GLY A 177 -11.42 -10.08 16.44
C GLY A 177 -11.61 -9.08 17.59
N LEU A 178 -11.19 -7.83 17.42
CA LEU A 178 -11.29 -6.78 18.44
C LEU A 178 -12.56 -5.94 18.25
N LYS A 179 -13.09 -5.40 19.36
CA LYS A 179 -14.24 -4.48 19.35
C LYS A 179 -13.87 -3.18 18.63
N ALA A 180 -14.80 -2.62 17.87
CA ALA A 180 -14.65 -1.29 17.28
C ALA A 180 -14.51 -0.22 18.37
N ILE A 181 -13.72 0.82 18.09
CA ILE A 181 -13.66 2.00 18.97
C ILE A 181 -14.99 2.74 18.86
N GLN A 182 -15.68 2.93 20.00
CA GLN A 182 -16.99 3.56 20.04
C GLN A 182 -16.95 5.01 19.56
N SER A 183 -18.09 5.53 19.11
CA SER A 183 -18.19 6.83 18.43
C SER A 183 -17.79 8.03 19.29
N GLU A 184 -18.02 8.01 20.60
CA GLU A 184 -17.80 9.17 21.46
C GLU A 184 -16.33 9.36 21.86
N GLU A 185 -15.67 8.28 22.31
CA GLU A 185 -14.24 8.26 22.65
C GLU A 185 -13.36 8.57 21.42
N SER A 186 -13.80 8.13 20.24
CA SER A 186 -13.16 8.43 18.96
C SER A 186 -13.45 9.84 18.41
N LEU A 187 -14.58 10.46 18.76
CA LEU A 187 -14.84 11.86 18.43
C LEU A 187 -14.05 12.79 19.35
N LEU A 188 -13.86 12.42 20.61
CA LEU A 188 -13.06 13.17 21.57
C LEU A 188 -11.58 13.17 21.16
N THR A 189 -10.99 11.99 20.97
CA THR A 189 -9.61 11.85 20.46
C THR A 189 -9.43 12.48 19.08
N PHE A 190 -10.43 12.42 18.20
CA PHE A 190 -10.38 13.10 16.90
C PHE A 190 -10.43 14.63 17.01
N LYS A 191 -11.29 15.18 17.88
CA LYS A 191 -11.36 16.63 18.15
C LYS A 191 -10.07 17.13 18.81
N GLU A 192 -9.52 16.40 19.76
CA GLU A 192 -8.23 16.69 20.39
C GLU A 192 -7.08 16.66 19.37
N TYR A 193 -7.07 15.65 18.49
CA TYR A 193 -6.14 15.59 17.38
C TYR A 193 -6.28 16.79 16.43
N LEU A 194 -7.50 17.17 16.04
CA LEU A 194 -7.71 18.36 15.19
C LEU A 194 -7.23 19.64 15.87
N LYS A 195 -7.41 19.76 17.19
CA LYS A 195 -6.87 20.87 17.98
C LYS A 195 -5.33 20.88 17.96
N GLU A 196 -4.68 19.74 18.16
CA GLU A 196 -3.20 19.64 18.16
C GLU A 196 -2.60 19.92 16.76
N VAL A 197 -3.23 19.43 15.69
CA VAL A 197 -2.78 19.76 14.34
C VAL A 197 -3.01 21.22 14.04
N ASN A 198 -4.19 21.75 14.32
CA ASN A 198 -4.45 23.16 14.08
C ASN A 198 -3.52 24.05 14.90
N SER A 199 -3.13 23.67 16.12
CA SER A 199 -2.17 24.41 16.94
C SER A 199 -0.73 24.33 16.43
N LYS A 200 -0.28 23.18 15.91
CA LYS A 200 1.05 23.02 15.29
C LYS A 200 1.21 23.74 13.94
N TYR A 201 0.11 23.99 13.24
CA TYR A 201 0.10 24.70 11.95
C TYR A 201 -0.43 26.14 12.07
N ILE A 202 -0.54 26.70 13.28
CA ILE A 202 -0.65 28.17 13.43
C ILE A 202 0.72 28.76 13.08
N VAL A 203 0.93 29.00 11.79
CA VAL A 203 1.78 30.09 11.32
C VAL A 203 1.26 31.34 12.02
N SER A 204 2.16 32.01 12.74
CA SER A 204 1.91 33.26 13.47
C SER A 204 0.85 34.11 12.78
N LYS A 205 -0.30 34.33 13.43
CA LYS A 205 -1.15 35.48 13.10
C LYS A 205 -0.48 36.75 13.63
N ASN A 206 0.70 37.08 13.10
CA ASN A 206 1.24 38.42 13.21
C ASN A 206 0.84 39.14 11.92
N PRO A 207 -0.06 40.15 11.96
CA PRO A 207 -0.57 40.84 10.77
C PRO A 207 0.51 41.55 9.91
N SER A 208 1.76 41.57 10.37
CA SER A 208 2.88 42.33 9.81
C SER A 208 3.81 41.55 8.87
N ASP A 209 3.76 40.22 8.82
CA ASP A 209 4.69 39.43 8.01
C ASP A 209 4.07 38.99 6.66
N LYS A 210 4.09 39.90 5.69
CA LYS A 210 3.79 39.58 4.27
C LYS A 210 4.94 38.76 3.67
N LYS A 211 4.81 37.43 3.60
CA LYS A 211 5.47 36.60 2.57
C LYS A 211 4.49 35.56 2.01
N TRP A 212 4.57 35.40 0.69
CA TRP A 212 3.55 34.94 -0.23
C TRP A 212 3.11 33.47 -0.07
N TYR A 213 1.81 33.19 -0.28
CA TYR A 213 1.32 31.88 -0.69
C TYR A 213 0.62 32.00 -2.04
N ALA A 214 1.18 31.35 -3.06
CA ALA A 214 0.51 31.13 -4.35
C ALA A 214 -0.36 29.87 -4.24
N MET A 215 -1.68 30.01 -4.38
CA MET A 215 -2.60 28.90 -4.59
C MET A 215 -3.27 29.12 -5.94
N GLY A 216 -2.79 28.41 -6.97
CA GLY A 216 -3.39 28.42 -8.29
C GLY A 216 -4.77 27.77 -8.24
N HIS A 217 -5.78 28.55 -8.56
CA HIS A 217 -7.14 28.10 -8.78
C HIS A 217 -7.25 27.61 -10.23
N VAL A 218 -7.60 26.34 -10.44
CA VAL A 218 -8.14 25.88 -11.72
C VAL A 218 -9.63 25.66 -11.48
N GLY A 219 -10.39 26.73 -11.66
CA GLY A 219 -11.85 26.68 -11.79
C GLY A 219 -12.23 26.25 -13.20
N SER A 220 -13.32 25.50 -13.29
CA SER A 220 -14.01 25.15 -14.54
C SER A 220 -14.40 26.37 -15.36
N ASN A 221 -14.25 26.25 -16.68
CA ASN A 221 -15.29 26.53 -17.66
C ASN A 221 -15.27 25.39 -18.68
#